data_AF-A0A7L0JCU1-F1
#
_entry.id   AF-A0A7L0JCU1-F1
#
_cell.length_a   1.000
_cell.length_b   1.000
_cell.length_c   1.000
_cell.angle_alpha   90.00
_cell.angle_beta   90.00
_cell.angle_gamma   90.00
#
_symmetry.space_group_name_H-M   'P 1'
#
loop_
_entity.id
_entity.type
_entity.pdbx_description
1 polymer ?
#
loop_
_entity_poly.entity_id
_entity_poly.type
_entity_poly.pdbx_seq_one_letter_code
_entity_poly.pdbx_strand_id
1 'polypeptide(L)'
;MIHCGKKHICAVVACILIFASILICYWKDLQLPNTVTTKIFPQATTASPAGQLCRGKISQNAITPLKDNKTFIISPYFDNRESKVTLTRVIGIVHHEDVKQLYCWFCCQPNGKIYVSNAKIDVHSDRFGFPYGAADIVCLEPENCDPTHVSIHPFAHGNIDQLPRFEIKNRKAEPFSVDFTVCISAMFGNYNNVLQFIQSLEMYKILGAQKVMIYKNNCSHLMEKVLKFYIEEGTVEIIPWPINSHLKVSSKWHFMQDGTHIGYYGQITALNDCIYRNMQRSRFVVLNDADEIILPLKHPDWKTMMSSLQEQNPGTGVFLFENHIFPETISTHMFNISSWNTVPGVNILQHVHREPDRKDVINPKKMIVDPQKVIQTSVHSVLHAYGDSVNVPMDVALIYHCRKPLQRDLPRESLVRDTTLWRYNSSLIMNVNKVLSQTIL
;
A
#
# COMPACT_ATOMS: atom_id res chain seq x y z
N MET A 1 34.19 -83.29 27.80
CA MET A 1 35.00 -82.37 26.98
C MET A 1 34.18 -81.08 26.82
N ILE A 2 34.47 -80.02 27.61
CA ILE A 2 35.16 -78.77 27.20
C ILE A 2 34.28 -78.03 26.15
N HIS A 3 33.64 -76.86 26.34
CA HIS A 3 34.01 -75.56 26.96
C HIS A 3 32.70 -74.77 27.25
N CYS A 4 32.45 -74.25 28.46
CA CYS A 4 32.88 -72.96 29.03
C CYS A 4 31.99 -71.76 28.64
N GLY A 5 31.33 -71.18 29.65
CA GLY A 5 30.51 -69.97 29.55
C GLY A 5 31.34 -68.69 29.45
N LYS A 6 30.87 -67.71 28.67
CA LYS A 6 31.41 -66.34 28.66
C LYS A 6 30.53 -65.28 27.98
N LYS A 7 29.22 -65.49 27.78
CA LYS A 7 28.36 -64.53 27.04
C LYS A 7 27.32 -63.74 27.83
N HIS A 8 27.03 -64.06 29.10
CA HIS A 8 26.06 -63.28 29.90
C HIS A 8 26.67 -62.30 30.91
N ILE A 9 27.98 -62.37 31.17
CA ILE A 9 28.65 -61.46 32.13
C ILE A 9 29.03 -60.11 31.48
N CYS A 10 29.29 -60.06 30.17
CA CYS A 10 29.68 -58.81 29.50
C CYS A 10 28.53 -57.79 29.34
N ALA A 11 27.29 -58.24 29.17
CA ALA A 11 26.15 -57.34 28.99
C ALA A 11 25.72 -56.64 30.30
N VAL A 12 25.84 -57.33 31.44
CA VAL A 12 25.50 -56.78 32.76
C VAL A 12 26.57 -55.81 33.25
N VAL A 13 27.85 -56.10 33.01
CA VAL A 13 28.96 -55.19 33.37
C VAL A 13 28.93 -53.90 32.54
N ALA A 14 28.57 -53.97 31.25
CA ALA A 14 28.44 -52.79 30.40
C ALA A 14 27.31 -51.84 30.86
N CYS A 15 26.15 -52.39 31.29
CA CYS A 15 25.04 -51.56 31.76
C CYS A 15 25.33 -50.88 33.10
N ILE A 16 26.06 -51.54 34.01
CA ILE A 16 26.44 -50.96 35.31
C ILE A 16 27.46 -49.82 35.14
N LEU A 17 28.40 -49.94 34.20
CA LEU A 17 29.40 -48.89 33.93
C LEU A 17 28.80 -47.63 33.27
N ILE A 18 27.74 -47.79 32.46
CA ILE A 18 27.04 -46.65 31.85
C ILE A 18 26.18 -45.92 32.89
N PHE A 19 25.48 -46.64 33.78
CA PHE A 19 24.72 -45.99 34.86
C PHE A 19 25.63 -45.32 35.91
N ALA A 20 26.78 -45.91 36.22
CA ALA A 20 27.75 -45.29 37.13
C ALA A 20 28.39 -44.02 36.55
N SER A 21 28.67 -43.97 35.25
CA SER A 21 29.25 -42.77 34.62
C SER A 21 28.25 -41.61 34.51
N ILE A 22 26.96 -41.90 34.29
CA ILE A 22 25.90 -40.88 34.28
C ILE A 22 25.66 -40.31 35.69
N LEU A 23 25.68 -41.14 36.75
CA LEU A 23 25.55 -40.66 38.13
C LEU A 23 26.75 -39.84 38.60
N ILE A 24 27.97 -40.20 38.19
CA ILE A 24 29.20 -39.44 38.54
C ILE A 24 29.23 -38.08 37.84
N CYS A 25 28.76 -37.99 36.59
CA CYS A 25 28.63 -36.70 35.90
C CYS A 25 27.55 -35.81 36.54
N TYR A 26 26.40 -36.39 36.92
CA TYR A 26 25.31 -35.64 37.56
C TYR A 26 25.67 -35.15 38.98
N TRP A 27 26.49 -35.91 39.73
CA TRP A 27 26.97 -35.48 41.05
C TRP A 27 28.12 -34.48 40.98
N LYS A 28 28.92 -34.46 39.91
CA LYS A 28 29.98 -33.46 39.71
C LYS A 28 29.44 -32.08 39.31
N ASP A 29 28.31 -32.01 38.61
CA ASP A 29 27.66 -30.73 38.26
C ASP A 29 26.89 -30.07 39.42
N LEU A 30 26.59 -30.81 40.51
CA LEU A 30 25.88 -30.27 41.68
C LEU A 30 26.80 -29.76 42.82
N GLN A 31 28.13 -29.82 42.67
CA GLN A 31 29.10 -29.53 43.75
C GLN A 31 30.22 -28.56 43.35
N LEU A 32 29.98 -27.61 42.43
CA LEU A 32 30.90 -26.50 42.19
C LEU A 32 30.40 -25.19 42.83
N PRO A 33 31.00 -24.72 43.94
CA PRO A 33 30.83 -23.34 44.38
C PRO A 33 31.70 -22.46 43.48
N ASN A 34 31.08 -21.56 42.72
CA ASN A 34 31.82 -20.54 41.98
C ASN A 34 32.36 -19.48 42.95
N THR A 35 33.57 -19.69 43.42
CA THR A 35 34.40 -18.69 44.09
C THR A 35 34.86 -17.68 43.05
N VAL A 36 34.17 -16.54 42.93
CA VAL A 36 34.67 -15.40 42.16
C VAL A 36 35.36 -14.43 43.11
N THR A 37 36.68 -14.35 42.96
CA THR A 37 37.56 -13.40 43.63
C THR A 37 37.18 -11.97 43.23
N THR A 38 36.78 -11.16 44.21
CA THR A 38 36.64 -9.71 44.11
C THR A 38 37.98 -9.07 43.77
N LYS A 39 38.17 -8.71 42.49
CA LYS A 39 39.15 -7.69 42.10
C LYS A 39 38.49 -6.32 42.28
N ILE A 40 38.90 -5.63 43.35
CA ILE A 40 38.61 -4.21 43.56
C ILE A 40 39.50 -3.44 42.57
N PHE A 41 38.89 -2.97 41.48
CA PHE A 41 39.41 -1.87 40.67
C PHE A 41 38.41 -0.72 40.76
N PRO A 42 38.90 0.53 40.80
CA PRO A 42 38.15 1.68 41.28
C PRO A 42 36.86 1.85 40.50
N GLN A 43 35.81 2.16 41.24
CA GLN A 43 34.49 2.52 40.77
C GLN A 43 34.65 3.69 39.78
N ALA A 44 34.78 3.36 38.49
CA ALA A 44 34.53 4.31 37.45
C ALA A 44 33.06 4.66 37.59
N THR A 45 32.80 5.83 38.16
CA THR A 45 31.58 6.58 37.90
C THR A 45 31.57 6.87 36.41
N THR A 46 31.20 5.85 35.62
CA THR A 46 30.67 6.08 34.29
C THR A 46 29.36 6.79 34.55
N ALA A 47 29.41 8.11 34.44
CA ALA A 47 28.24 8.93 34.29
C ALA A 47 27.27 8.18 33.36
N SER A 48 26.07 7.91 33.87
CA SER A 48 24.94 7.56 33.01
C SER A 48 24.99 8.50 31.82
N PRO A 49 25.03 8.02 30.56
CA PRO A 49 25.00 8.94 29.43
C PRO A 49 23.74 9.77 29.61
N ALA A 50 23.91 11.06 29.81
CA ALA A 50 22.81 11.98 29.99
C ALA A 50 21.78 11.74 28.88
N GLY A 51 20.61 11.24 29.27
CA GLY A 51 19.33 11.34 28.55
C GLY A 51 19.31 10.97 27.07
N GLN A 52 19.54 9.72 26.69
CA GLN A 52 19.05 9.24 25.39
C GLN A 52 17.53 9.00 25.50
N LEU A 53 16.73 10.07 25.46
CA LEU A 53 15.27 10.05 25.48
C LEU A 53 14.70 9.55 24.14
N CYS A 54 13.45 9.07 24.14
CA CYS A 54 12.71 8.62 22.96
C CYS A 54 13.19 7.27 22.38
N ARG A 55 13.33 6.26 23.24
CA ARG A 55 13.78 4.89 22.91
C ARG A 55 12.70 3.98 22.36
N GLY A 56 11.54 4.53 22.00
CA GLY A 56 10.42 3.78 21.43
C GLY A 56 10.83 2.90 20.25
N LYS A 57 10.20 1.74 20.10
CA LYS A 57 10.49 0.86 18.97
C LYS A 57 10.07 1.54 17.67
N ILE A 58 10.94 1.56 16.67
CA ILE A 58 10.59 2.05 15.33
C ILE A 58 9.57 1.08 14.72
N SER A 59 8.42 1.59 14.32
CA SER A 59 7.43 0.79 13.62
C SER A 59 7.86 0.57 12.17
N GLN A 60 7.89 -0.69 11.76
CA GLN A 60 8.16 -1.12 10.39
C GLN A 60 6.92 -1.69 9.71
N ASN A 61 5.80 -1.78 10.43
CA ASN A 61 4.56 -2.34 9.91
C ASN A 61 3.83 -1.30 9.07
N ALA A 62 3.22 -1.73 7.97
CA ALA A 62 2.40 -0.86 7.12
C ALA A 62 1.11 -0.38 7.83
N ILE A 63 0.61 -1.16 8.79
CA ILE A 63 -0.53 -0.81 9.65
C ILE A 63 -0.12 -1.12 11.08
N THR A 64 -0.20 -0.11 11.96
CA THR A 64 0.15 -0.25 13.38
C THR A 64 -1.04 0.11 14.26
N PRO A 65 -1.68 -0.86 14.96
CA PRO A 65 -2.72 -0.54 15.92
C PRO A 65 -2.15 0.21 17.13
N LEU A 66 -2.87 1.22 17.62
CA LEU A 66 -2.58 1.85 18.91
C LEU A 66 -3.26 1.09 20.05
N LYS A 67 -2.88 1.44 21.30
CA LYS A 67 -3.39 0.80 22.53
C LYS A 67 -4.91 0.92 22.73
N ASP A 68 -5.56 1.88 22.06
CA ASP A 68 -7.01 2.05 22.12
C ASP A 68 -7.77 0.99 21.30
N ASN A 69 -7.08 0.20 20.47
CA ASN A 69 -7.64 -0.76 19.51
C ASN A 69 -8.67 -0.15 18.54
N LYS A 70 -8.68 1.17 18.40
CA LYS A 70 -9.62 1.93 17.56
C LYS A 70 -8.92 2.88 16.59
N THR A 71 -7.61 3.07 16.77
CA THR A 71 -6.74 3.85 15.90
C THR A 71 -5.68 2.97 15.29
N PHE A 72 -5.50 3.06 13.97
CA PHE A 72 -4.47 2.34 13.22
C PHE A 72 -3.65 3.35 12.42
N ILE A 73 -2.35 3.41 12.70
CA ILE A 73 -1.43 4.32 12.02
C ILE A 73 -0.89 3.65 10.76
N ILE A 74 -0.97 4.37 9.64
CA ILE A 74 -0.39 3.94 8.36
C ILE A 74 0.99 4.56 8.21
N SER A 75 1.06 5.90 8.07
CA SER A 75 2.33 6.60 7.82
C SER A 75 2.23 8.10 8.09
N PRO A 76 3.26 8.71 8.70
CA PRO A 76 3.38 10.15 8.85
C PRO A 76 4.18 10.80 7.72
N TYR A 77 3.75 12.00 7.32
CA TYR A 77 4.35 12.83 6.28
C TYR A 77 4.48 14.27 6.76
N PHE A 78 5.63 14.87 6.47
CA PHE A 78 5.87 16.29 6.61
C PHE A 78 5.03 17.03 5.55
N ASP A 79 4.28 18.03 5.97
CA ASP A 79 3.39 18.79 5.09
C ASP A 79 3.55 20.28 5.43
N ASN A 80 4.09 21.02 4.46
CA ASN A 80 4.34 22.46 4.54
C ASN A 80 3.66 23.21 3.38
N ARG A 81 2.66 22.58 2.75
CA ARG A 81 1.93 23.15 1.60
C ARG A 81 1.05 24.32 2.00
N GLU A 82 0.62 24.38 3.26
CA GLU A 82 -0.06 25.53 3.82
C GLU A 82 0.96 26.59 4.29
N SER A 83 0.79 27.83 3.80
CA SER A 83 1.74 28.91 4.09
C SER A 83 1.85 29.19 5.59
N LYS A 84 3.09 29.23 6.10
CA LYS A 84 3.44 29.53 7.50
C LYS A 84 3.01 28.47 8.52
N VAL A 85 2.53 27.30 8.09
CA VAL A 85 2.19 26.19 8.97
C VAL A 85 3.04 24.98 8.61
N THR A 86 3.86 24.56 9.57
CA THR A 86 4.63 23.32 9.47
C THR A 86 3.95 22.25 10.30
N LEU A 87 3.54 21.16 9.65
CA LEU A 87 2.84 20.08 10.32
C LEU A 87 3.32 18.71 9.86
N THR A 88 3.16 17.71 10.72
CA THR A 88 3.19 16.30 10.35
C THR A 88 1.75 15.84 10.19
N ARG A 89 1.39 15.37 9.00
CA ARG A 89 0.11 14.71 8.72
C ARG A 89 0.30 13.21 8.77
N VAL A 90 -0.45 12.55 9.64
CA VAL A 90 -0.41 11.09 9.76
C VAL A 90 -1.64 10.48 9.12
N ILE A 91 -1.43 9.70 8.08
CA ILE A 91 -2.49 8.90 7.46
C ILE A 91 -2.82 7.74 8.40
N GLY A 92 -4.09 7.60 8.72
CA GLY A 92 -4.59 6.60 9.66
C GLY A 92 -5.96 6.05 9.29
N ILE A 93 -6.39 5.07 10.08
CA ILE A 93 -7.75 4.55 10.12
C ILE A 93 -8.25 4.72 11.55
N VAL A 94 -9.40 5.34 11.75
CA VAL A 94 -9.98 5.59 13.08
C VAL A 94 -11.45 5.22 13.14
N HIS A 95 -11.91 4.78 14.31
CA HIS A 95 -13.35 4.71 14.58
C HIS A 95 -13.92 6.13 14.70
N HIS A 96 -14.83 6.50 13.80
CA HIS A 96 -15.21 7.91 13.63
C HIS A 96 -15.92 8.52 14.85
N GLU A 97 -16.59 7.71 15.67
CA GLU A 97 -17.27 8.19 16.88
C GLU A 97 -16.46 8.02 18.15
N ASP A 98 -15.54 7.06 18.20
CA ASP A 98 -14.99 6.61 19.49
C ASP A 98 -13.62 7.24 19.76
N VAL A 99 -12.88 7.58 18.71
CA VAL A 99 -11.58 8.24 18.84
C VAL A 99 -11.82 9.74 18.96
N LYS A 100 -11.77 10.25 20.19
CA LYS A 100 -12.04 11.66 20.49
C LYS A 100 -10.81 12.54 20.55
N GLN A 101 -9.69 11.98 20.98
CA GLN A 101 -8.45 12.73 21.19
C GLN A 101 -7.25 11.84 20.89
N LEU A 102 -6.26 12.43 20.24
CA LEU A 102 -4.94 11.87 20.03
C LEU A 102 -3.93 12.99 20.27
N TYR A 103 -2.72 12.60 20.64
CA TYR A 103 -1.60 13.49 20.90
C TYR A 103 -0.40 13.00 20.10
N CYS A 104 0.31 13.95 19.52
CA CYS A 104 1.53 13.70 18.77
C CYS A 104 2.73 14.05 19.65
N TRP A 105 3.63 13.09 19.78
CA TRP A 105 4.82 13.18 20.60
C TRP A 105 6.02 13.25 19.67
N PHE A 106 6.63 14.43 19.61
CA PHE A 106 7.82 14.69 18.83
C PHE A 106 9.05 14.64 19.73
N CYS A 107 10.09 13.98 19.22
CA CYS A 107 11.38 13.96 19.86
C CYS A 107 12.36 14.86 19.12
N CYS A 108 12.65 16.03 19.68
CA CYS A 108 13.51 17.01 19.06
C CYS A 108 14.98 16.74 19.41
N GLN A 109 15.76 16.36 18.40
CA GLN A 109 17.21 16.21 18.51
C GLN A 109 17.90 17.57 18.29
N PRO A 110 19.09 17.81 18.87
CA PRO A 110 19.91 16.92 19.69
C PRO A 110 19.59 16.95 21.20
N ASN A 111 18.74 17.89 21.66
CA ASN A 111 18.52 18.13 23.09
C ASN A 111 17.62 17.06 23.76
N GLY A 112 17.05 16.13 22.98
CA GLY A 112 16.12 15.11 23.46
C GLY A 112 14.81 15.69 24.02
N LYS A 113 14.50 16.95 23.72
CA LYS A 113 13.30 17.62 24.24
C LYS A 113 12.07 16.96 23.63
N ILE A 114 11.15 16.53 24.49
CA ILE A 114 9.87 15.98 24.09
C ILE A 114 8.90 17.13 23.92
N TYR A 115 8.24 17.19 22.77
CA TYR A 115 7.13 18.09 22.53
C TYR A 115 5.87 17.29 22.28
N VAL A 116 4.79 17.66 22.98
CA VAL A 116 3.49 17.00 22.85
C VAL A 116 2.51 18.03 22.31
N SER A 117 1.93 17.77 21.13
CA SER A 117 0.84 18.57 20.58
C SER A 117 -0.46 17.77 20.55
N ASN A 118 -1.58 18.46 20.76
CA ASN A 118 -2.90 17.89 20.50
C ASN A 118 -3.04 17.69 18.98
N ALA A 119 -3.51 16.51 18.58
CA ALA A 119 -3.72 16.17 17.18
C ALA A 119 -5.14 16.53 16.74
N LYS A 120 -5.27 17.26 15.63
CA LYS A 120 -6.57 17.39 14.97
C LYS A 120 -6.85 16.11 14.19
N ILE A 121 -7.92 15.42 14.55
CA ILE A 121 -8.37 14.20 13.87
C ILE A 121 -9.40 14.60 12.82
N ASP A 122 -9.03 14.48 11.55
CA ASP A 122 -9.88 14.79 10.41
C ASP A 122 -10.28 13.49 9.71
N VAL A 123 -11.47 12.98 10.03
CA VAL A 123 -12.01 11.75 9.43
C VAL A 123 -12.60 12.09 8.08
N HIS A 124 -12.15 11.41 7.03
CA HIS A 124 -12.60 11.65 5.67
C HIS A 124 -14.11 11.43 5.56
N SER A 125 -14.80 12.34 4.88
CA SER A 125 -16.27 12.32 4.80
C SER A 125 -16.82 11.08 4.10
N ASP A 126 -16.07 10.51 3.16
CA ASP A 126 -16.52 9.42 2.30
C ASP A 126 -16.26 8.02 2.91
N ARG A 127 -16.88 7.76 4.06
CA ARG A 127 -16.79 6.47 4.76
C ARG A 127 -17.87 5.47 4.36
N PHE A 128 -18.82 5.85 3.49
CA PHE A 128 -19.93 4.99 3.04
C PHE A 128 -20.73 4.29 4.15
N GLY A 129 -20.85 4.93 5.30
CA GLY A 129 -21.57 4.42 6.48
C GLY A 129 -20.77 3.50 7.39
N PHE A 130 -19.51 3.14 7.05
CA PHE A 130 -18.69 2.28 7.90
C PHE A 130 -18.27 2.97 9.22
N PRO A 131 -18.08 2.21 10.31
CA PRO A 131 -17.65 2.76 11.60
C PRO A 131 -16.17 3.17 11.62
N TYR A 132 -15.32 2.54 10.79
CA TYR A 132 -13.94 2.95 10.59
C TYR A 132 -13.77 3.63 9.24
N GLY A 133 -13.02 4.74 9.21
CA GLY A 133 -12.74 5.52 8.01
C GLY A 133 -11.27 5.94 7.92
N ALA A 134 -10.85 6.34 6.72
CA ALA A 134 -9.58 7.02 6.53
C ALA A 134 -9.59 8.35 7.30
N ALA A 135 -8.44 8.72 7.88
CA ALA A 135 -8.31 9.96 8.61
C ALA A 135 -6.91 10.56 8.46
N ASP A 136 -6.87 11.88 8.48
CA ASP A 136 -5.66 12.65 8.67
C ASP A 136 -5.56 13.05 10.15
N ILE A 137 -4.54 12.53 10.83
CA ILE A 137 -4.19 12.95 12.19
C ILE A 137 -3.13 14.05 12.04
N VAL A 138 -3.56 15.30 12.16
CA VAL A 138 -2.76 16.49 11.88
C VAL A 138 -2.10 16.97 13.16
N CYS A 139 -0.76 16.97 13.15
CA CYS A 139 0.09 17.35 14.27
C CYS A 139 0.86 18.63 13.92
N LEU A 140 0.64 19.72 14.64
CA LEU A 140 1.51 20.91 14.50
C LEU A 140 2.92 20.57 15.01
N GLU A 141 3.92 20.93 14.22
CA GLU A 141 5.32 20.78 14.59
C GLU A 141 5.81 21.98 15.40
N PRO A 142 6.71 21.77 16.37
CA PRO A 142 7.30 22.87 17.12
C PRO A 142 8.31 23.65 16.26
N GLU A 143 8.26 24.98 16.30
CA GLU A 143 9.07 25.89 15.44
C GLU A 143 10.59 25.64 15.49
N ASN A 144 11.12 25.23 16.65
CA ASN A 144 12.54 25.00 16.88
C ASN A 144 12.91 23.51 16.84
N CYS A 145 12.25 22.74 15.98
CA CYS A 145 12.42 21.30 15.89
C CYS A 145 12.27 20.79 14.46
N ASP A 146 13.15 19.89 14.07
CA ASP A 146 13.07 19.12 12.83
C ASP A 146 12.91 17.64 13.17
N PRO A 147 11.69 17.20 13.54
CA PRO A 147 11.49 15.85 14.06
C PRO A 147 11.53 14.82 12.93
N THR A 148 12.46 13.87 12.98
CA THR A 148 12.51 12.76 12.00
C THR A 148 11.45 11.68 12.26
N HIS A 149 10.90 11.64 13.47
CA HIS A 149 9.92 10.65 13.91
C HIS A 149 8.83 11.30 14.76
N VAL A 150 7.65 10.69 14.75
CA VAL A 150 6.52 11.03 15.62
C VAL A 150 5.97 9.77 16.28
N SER A 151 5.47 9.90 17.50
CA SER A 151 4.66 8.89 18.18
C SER A 151 3.24 9.41 18.37
N ILE A 152 2.23 8.56 18.19
CA ILE A 152 0.81 8.92 18.38
C ILE A 152 0.25 8.18 19.58
N HIS A 153 -0.47 8.89 20.45
CA HIS A 153 -0.99 8.35 21.70
C HIS A 153 -2.32 8.98 22.12
N PRO A 154 -3.27 8.25 22.73
CA PRO A 154 -4.54 8.82 23.21
C PRO A 154 -4.41 9.83 24.36
N PHE A 155 -3.27 9.84 25.08
CA PHE A 155 -3.06 10.68 26.26
C PHE A 155 -1.86 11.61 26.08
N ALA A 156 -1.97 12.83 26.63
CA ALA A 156 -0.91 13.85 26.66
C ALA A 156 0.24 13.51 27.64
N HIS A 157 -0.02 12.58 28.57
CA HIS A 157 0.96 12.12 29.55
C HIS A 157 1.25 10.64 29.33
N GLY A 158 2.43 10.21 29.73
CA GLY A 158 2.89 8.84 29.53
C GLY A 158 4.39 8.77 29.35
N ASN A 159 4.87 7.56 29.03
CA ASN A 159 6.28 7.32 28.74
C ASN A 159 6.48 7.10 27.24
N ILE A 160 7.09 8.10 26.57
CA ILE A 160 7.38 8.05 25.13
C ILE A 160 8.27 6.87 24.73
N ASP A 161 9.12 6.39 25.64
CA ASP A 161 10.03 5.26 25.37
C ASP A 161 9.27 3.94 25.18
N GLN A 162 8.00 3.88 25.60
CA GLN A 162 7.12 2.73 25.41
C GLN A 162 6.22 2.86 24.17
N LEU A 163 6.26 4.01 23.47
CA LEU A 163 5.43 4.27 22.31
C LEU A 163 6.12 3.81 21.01
N PRO A 164 5.35 3.32 20.02
CA PRO A 164 5.90 3.11 18.69
C PRO A 164 6.30 4.46 18.09
N ARG A 165 7.46 4.49 17.43
CA ARG A 165 7.95 5.65 16.67
C ARG A 165 7.74 5.42 15.18
N PHE A 166 7.19 6.41 14.50
CA PHE A 166 6.92 6.37 13.07
C PHE A 166 7.85 7.37 12.36
N GLU A 167 8.64 6.91 11.39
CA GLU A 167 9.49 7.77 10.56
C GLU A 167 8.61 8.67 9.68
N ILE A 168 8.90 9.97 9.67
CA ILE A 168 8.24 10.95 8.80
C ILE A 168 8.86 10.82 7.40
N LYS A 169 8.13 10.18 6.49
CA LYS A 169 8.70 9.52 5.31
C LYS A 169 9.33 10.43 4.27
N ASN A 170 8.79 11.64 4.10
CA ASN A 170 9.18 12.58 3.04
C ASN A 170 10.06 13.74 3.54
N ARG A 171 10.75 13.59 4.69
CA ARG A 171 11.74 14.56 5.16
C ARG A 171 13.04 14.54 4.37
N LYS A 172 13.43 13.36 3.89
CA LYS A 172 14.62 13.22 3.06
C LYS A 172 14.22 13.56 1.64
N ALA A 173 14.95 14.49 1.03
CA ALA A 173 14.79 14.78 -0.39
C ALA A 173 15.16 13.53 -1.19
N GLU A 174 14.21 13.01 -1.96
CA GLU A 174 14.45 11.91 -2.88
C GLU A 174 15.08 12.48 -4.16
N PRO A 175 16.27 12.00 -4.58
CA PRO A 175 17.01 12.57 -5.71
C PRO A 175 16.35 12.31 -7.07
N PHE A 176 15.30 11.48 -7.14
CA PHE A 176 14.64 11.07 -8.38
C PHE A 176 13.15 11.43 -8.37
N SER A 177 12.77 12.37 -9.22
CA SER A 177 11.37 12.62 -9.58
C SER A 177 11.00 11.80 -10.81
N VAL A 178 9.93 11.02 -10.74
CA VAL A 178 9.31 10.38 -11.91
C VAL A 178 8.15 11.23 -12.43
N ASP A 179 7.80 11.09 -13.71
CA ASP A 179 6.68 11.84 -14.30
C ASP A 179 5.33 11.27 -13.80
N PHE A 180 5.18 9.94 -13.80
CA PHE A 180 3.93 9.26 -13.44
C PHE A 180 4.16 8.06 -12.53
N THR A 181 3.43 8.02 -11.42
CA THR A 181 3.24 6.84 -10.59
C THR A 181 1.78 6.41 -10.62
N VAL A 182 1.50 5.14 -10.92
CA VAL A 182 0.15 4.57 -10.83
C VAL A 182 -0.04 3.97 -9.44
N CYS A 183 -1.06 4.43 -8.72
CA CYS A 183 -1.50 3.84 -7.46
C CYS A 183 -2.71 2.96 -7.74
N ILE A 184 -2.53 1.65 -7.58
CA ILE A 184 -3.63 0.69 -7.69
C ILE A 184 -4.32 0.61 -6.33
N SER A 185 -5.66 0.67 -6.33
CA SER A 185 -6.50 0.36 -5.17
C SER A 185 -6.10 -0.97 -4.49
N ALA A 186 -6.55 -1.18 -3.24
CA ALA A 186 -6.16 -2.37 -2.48
C ALA A 186 -6.38 -3.68 -3.27
N MET A 187 -5.33 -4.50 -3.41
CA MET A 187 -5.39 -5.80 -4.07
C MET A 187 -5.84 -6.85 -3.06
N PHE A 188 -7.11 -7.27 -3.17
CA PHE A 188 -7.76 -8.20 -2.24
C PHE A 188 -8.52 -9.32 -2.97
N GLY A 189 -9.13 -10.22 -2.20
CA GLY A 189 -10.08 -11.21 -2.70
C GLY A 189 -9.43 -12.37 -3.45
N ASN A 190 -8.17 -12.70 -3.11
CA ASN A 190 -7.36 -13.67 -3.83
C ASN A 190 -7.24 -13.31 -5.32
N TYR A 191 -6.85 -12.06 -5.59
CA TYR A 191 -6.76 -11.51 -6.93
C TYR A 191 -6.00 -12.44 -7.90
N ASN A 192 -6.67 -12.83 -8.99
CA ASN A 192 -6.17 -13.84 -9.94
C ASN A 192 -6.42 -13.48 -11.42
N ASN A 193 -6.70 -12.21 -11.71
CA ASN A 193 -6.85 -11.73 -13.09
C ASN A 193 -5.46 -11.40 -13.68
N VAL A 194 -4.65 -12.44 -13.88
CA VAL A 194 -3.22 -12.35 -14.22
C VAL A 194 -2.99 -11.73 -15.59
N LEU A 195 -3.65 -12.24 -16.63
CA LEU A 195 -3.45 -11.76 -18.00
C LEU A 195 -3.86 -10.29 -18.14
N GLN A 196 -5.01 -9.90 -17.59
CA GLN A 196 -5.45 -8.50 -17.62
C GLN A 196 -4.51 -7.60 -16.84
N PHE A 197 -4.03 -8.03 -15.67
CA PHE A 197 -3.08 -7.26 -14.87
C PHE A 197 -1.76 -7.00 -15.62
N ILE A 198 -1.19 -8.02 -16.27
CA ILE A 198 0.02 -7.84 -17.10
C ILE A 198 -0.25 -6.84 -18.22
N GLN A 199 -1.37 -6.96 -18.92
CA GLN A 199 -1.74 -6.03 -19.99
C GLN A 199 -1.93 -4.60 -19.47
N SER A 200 -2.57 -4.40 -18.30
CA SER A 200 -2.72 -3.08 -17.68
C SER A 200 -1.37 -2.46 -17.32
N LEU A 201 -0.47 -3.22 -16.68
CA LEU A 201 0.86 -2.72 -16.31
C LEU A 201 1.71 -2.35 -17.52
N GLU A 202 1.70 -3.18 -18.56
CA GLU A 202 2.42 -2.88 -19.80
C GLU A 202 1.80 -1.68 -20.53
N MET A 203 0.47 -1.52 -20.49
CA MET A 203 -0.18 -0.31 -20.98
C MET A 203 0.22 0.93 -20.18
N TYR A 204 0.32 0.86 -18.85
CA TYR A 204 0.80 1.98 -18.04
C TYR A 204 2.21 2.39 -18.44
N LYS A 205 3.12 1.43 -18.65
CA LYS A 205 4.50 1.68 -19.13
C LYS A 205 4.50 2.34 -20.51
N ILE A 206 3.70 1.82 -21.45
CA ILE A 206 3.55 2.38 -22.80
C ILE A 206 3.03 3.84 -22.75
N LEU A 207 2.13 4.13 -21.82
CA LEU A 207 1.55 5.46 -21.63
C LEU A 207 2.45 6.43 -20.86
N GLY A 208 3.57 5.96 -20.29
CA GLY A 208 4.60 6.77 -19.67
C GLY A 208 4.77 6.60 -18.16
N ALA A 209 4.13 5.61 -17.53
CA ALA A 209 4.34 5.29 -16.11
C ALA A 209 5.73 4.73 -15.86
N GLN A 210 6.43 5.28 -14.87
CA GLN A 210 7.71 4.73 -14.40
C GLN A 210 7.55 3.84 -13.17
N LYS A 211 6.49 4.05 -12.38
CA LYS A 211 6.25 3.34 -11.12
C LYS A 211 4.80 2.93 -10.99
N VAL A 212 4.58 1.79 -10.36
CA VAL A 212 3.26 1.28 -9.98
C VAL A 212 3.31 0.87 -8.52
N MET A 213 2.49 1.47 -7.68
CA MET A 213 2.40 1.15 -6.25
C MET A 213 1.14 0.33 -5.98
N ILE A 214 1.30 -0.78 -5.25
CA ILE A 214 0.23 -1.74 -5.00
C ILE A 214 0.14 -2.04 -3.51
N TYR A 215 -1.04 -1.80 -2.94
CA TYR A 215 -1.37 -2.16 -1.56
C TYR A 215 -1.90 -3.59 -1.54
N LYS A 216 -1.01 -4.53 -1.25
CA LYS A 216 -1.28 -5.96 -1.43
C LYS A 216 -1.80 -6.60 -0.14
N ASN A 217 -3.06 -7.00 -0.15
CA ASN A 217 -3.63 -7.85 0.89
C ASN A 217 -3.40 -9.34 0.57
N ASN A 218 -3.94 -9.83 -0.54
CA ASN A 218 -3.71 -11.20 -1.02
C ASN A 218 -3.94 -11.33 -2.53
N CYS A 219 -3.26 -12.30 -3.13
CA CYS A 219 -3.39 -12.67 -4.54
C CYS A 219 -3.04 -14.14 -4.76
N SER A 220 -3.28 -14.64 -5.96
CA SER A 220 -2.90 -16.01 -6.31
C SER A 220 -1.39 -16.20 -6.37
N HIS A 221 -0.92 -17.46 -6.26
CA HIS A 221 0.50 -17.78 -6.38
C HIS A 221 1.09 -17.38 -7.75
N LEU A 222 0.30 -17.48 -8.81
CA LEU A 222 0.73 -17.05 -10.14
C LEU A 222 0.90 -15.53 -10.20
N MET A 223 -0.01 -14.78 -9.57
CA MET A 223 0.13 -13.33 -9.43
C MET A 223 1.39 -12.95 -8.63
N GLU A 224 1.74 -13.67 -7.57
CA GLU A 224 2.99 -13.43 -6.81
C GLU A 224 4.24 -13.53 -7.70
N LYS A 225 4.29 -14.51 -8.61
CA LYS A 225 5.42 -14.65 -9.58
C LYS A 225 5.50 -13.45 -10.52
N VAL A 226 4.35 -13.00 -11.02
CA VAL A 226 4.27 -11.82 -11.91
C VAL A 226 4.66 -10.55 -11.16
N LEU A 227 4.18 -10.35 -9.94
CA LEU A 227 4.56 -9.21 -9.12
C LEU A 227 6.06 -9.22 -8.82
N LYS A 228 6.64 -10.38 -8.50
CA LYS A 228 8.08 -10.52 -8.29
C LYS A 228 8.88 -10.06 -9.50
N PHE A 229 8.47 -10.44 -10.71
CA PHE A 229 9.11 -9.97 -11.94
C PHE A 229 9.13 -8.43 -12.04
N TYR A 230 7.99 -7.77 -11.82
CA TYR A 230 7.92 -6.31 -11.91
C TYR A 230 8.62 -5.58 -10.75
N ILE A 231 8.75 -6.22 -9.58
CA ILE A 231 9.56 -5.70 -8.47
C ILE A 231 11.05 -5.74 -8.85
N GLU A 232 11.52 -6.85 -9.41
CA GLU A 232 12.91 -7.03 -9.86
C GLU A 232 13.23 -6.11 -11.05
N GLU A 233 12.28 -5.89 -11.96
CA GLU A 233 12.37 -4.89 -13.03
C GLU A 233 12.44 -3.44 -12.47
N GLY A 234 11.93 -3.22 -11.26
CA GLY A 234 11.88 -1.91 -10.60
C GLY A 234 10.62 -1.09 -10.92
N THR A 235 9.69 -1.63 -11.69
CA THR A 235 8.42 -0.97 -12.05
C THR A 235 7.43 -0.97 -10.88
N VAL A 236 7.34 -2.07 -10.13
CA VAL A 236 6.34 -2.24 -9.06
C VAL A 236 6.94 -2.07 -7.66
N GLU A 237 6.25 -1.29 -6.82
CA GLU A 237 6.50 -1.17 -5.38
C GLU A 237 5.31 -1.77 -4.61
N ILE A 238 5.57 -2.82 -3.83
CA ILE A 238 4.54 -3.47 -3.00
C ILE A 238 4.53 -2.86 -1.59
N ILE A 239 3.35 -2.41 -1.15
CA ILE A 239 3.07 -2.10 0.25
C ILE A 239 2.26 -3.27 0.83
N PRO A 240 2.82 -4.03 1.80
CA PRO A 240 2.04 -5.06 2.49
C PRO A 240 0.80 -4.44 3.15
N TRP A 241 -0.38 -5.02 2.95
CA TRP A 241 -1.64 -4.46 3.43
C TRP A 241 -2.45 -5.46 4.27
N PRO A 242 -1.97 -5.84 5.47
CA PRO A 242 -2.56 -6.90 6.30
C PRO A 242 -3.79 -6.41 7.09
N ILE A 243 -4.67 -5.62 6.47
CA ILE A 243 -5.78 -4.95 7.14
C ILE A 243 -6.77 -5.93 7.79
N ASN A 244 -6.93 -7.13 7.23
CA ASN A 244 -7.78 -8.20 7.76
C ASN A 244 -7.27 -8.78 9.10
N SER A 245 -6.00 -8.55 9.44
CA SER A 245 -5.45 -8.90 10.77
C SER A 245 -5.84 -7.91 11.86
N HIS A 246 -6.45 -6.78 11.49
CA HIS A 246 -6.76 -5.66 12.38
C HIS A 246 -8.24 -5.30 12.41
N LEU A 247 -8.93 -5.42 11.28
CA LEU A 247 -10.33 -5.01 11.11
C LEU A 247 -11.13 -6.11 10.39
N LYS A 248 -12.42 -6.19 10.70
CA LYS A 248 -13.38 -6.96 9.89
C LYS A 248 -13.61 -6.17 8.59
N VAL A 249 -12.99 -6.61 7.50
CA VAL A 249 -13.03 -5.92 6.21
C VAL A 249 -14.18 -6.41 5.32
N SER A 250 -14.61 -5.56 4.39
CA SER A 250 -15.64 -5.88 3.40
C SER A 250 -15.15 -5.79 1.97
N SER A 251 -15.79 -6.57 1.09
CA SER A 251 -15.70 -6.47 -0.37
C SER A 251 -16.82 -5.62 -0.98
N LYS A 252 -17.64 -5.00 -0.12
CA LYS A 252 -18.78 -4.15 -0.45
C LYS A 252 -18.43 -2.70 -0.18
N TRP A 253 -19.16 -1.84 -0.88
CA TRP A 253 -18.97 -0.40 -0.84
C TRP A 253 -19.77 0.28 0.26
N HIS A 254 -20.82 -0.36 0.80
CA HIS A 254 -21.68 0.20 1.84
C HIS A 254 -21.80 -0.68 3.06
N PHE A 255 -21.75 -0.05 4.23
CA PHE A 255 -21.89 -0.71 5.54
C PHE A 255 -23.15 -1.57 5.65
N MET A 256 -24.29 -1.07 5.17
CA MET A 256 -25.58 -1.75 5.25
C MET A 256 -25.62 -3.11 4.52
N GLN A 257 -24.64 -3.43 3.69
CA GLN A 257 -24.61 -4.69 2.94
C GLN A 257 -24.06 -5.86 3.75
N ASP A 258 -23.20 -5.63 4.76
CA ASP A 258 -22.59 -6.72 5.55
C ASP A 258 -22.17 -6.38 6.99
N GLY A 259 -22.35 -5.14 7.46
CA GLY A 259 -22.10 -4.76 8.85
C GLY A 259 -20.65 -4.97 9.30
N THR A 260 -19.69 -4.76 8.41
CA THR A 260 -18.26 -4.87 8.69
C THR A 260 -17.66 -3.54 9.17
N HIS A 261 -16.37 -3.52 9.48
CA HIS A 261 -15.71 -2.34 10.04
C HIS A 261 -15.29 -1.33 8.96
N ILE A 262 -14.88 -1.80 7.78
CA ILE A 262 -14.35 -0.94 6.70
C ILE A 262 -14.56 -1.57 5.32
N GLY A 263 -14.98 -0.74 4.36
CA GLY A 263 -15.24 -1.14 2.97
C GLY A 263 -13.98 -1.33 2.13
N TYR A 264 -14.07 -2.21 1.13
CA TYR A 264 -13.02 -2.52 0.15
C TYR A 264 -11.61 -2.58 0.72
N TYR A 265 -11.44 -3.25 1.85
CA TYR A 265 -10.12 -3.47 2.46
C TYR A 265 -9.36 -2.15 2.70
N GLY A 266 -10.06 -1.04 2.99
CA GLY A 266 -9.44 0.25 3.27
C GLY A 266 -8.83 0.94 2.05
N GLN A 267 -9.40 0.73 0.85
CA GLN A 267 -8.89 1.32 -0.39
C GLN A 267 -8.70 2.85 -0.32
N ILE A 268 -9.59 3.58 0.36
CA ILE A 268 -9.49 5.04 0.47
C ILE A 268 -8.24 5.42 1.26
N THR A 269 -7.96 4.72 2.36
CA THR A 269 -6.74 4.90 3.14
C THR A 269 -5.49 4.60 2.30
N ALA A 270 -5.51 3.52 1.52
CA ALA A 270 -4.41 3.16 0.63
C ALA A 270 -4.14 4.22 -0.45
N LEU A 271 -5.19 4.75 -1.10
CA LEU A 271 -5.07 5.80 -2.11
C LEU A 271 -4.49 7.09 -1.51
N ASN A 272 -4.96 7.50 -0.33
CA ASN A 272 -4.42 8.66 0.36
C ASN A 272 -2.96 8.44 0.76
N ASP A 273 -2.60 7.32 1.38
CA ASP A 273 -1.19 6.99 1.67
C ASP A 273 -0.33 7.05 0.40
N CYS A 274 -0.84 6.57 -0.74
CA CYS A 274 -0.12 6.59 -2.01
C CYS A 274 0.18 7.99 -2.53
N ILE A 275 -0.77 8.93 -2.41
CA ILE A 275 -0.58 10.34 -2.79
C ILE A 275 0.57 10.93 -1.98
N TYR A 276 0.54 10.77 -0.65
CA TYR A 276 1.56 11.36 0.22
C TYR A 276 2.95 10.73 0.05
N ARG A 277 3.04 9.42 -0.18
CA ARG A 277 4.31 8.76 -0.56
C ARG A 277 4.93 9.37 -1.80
N ASN A 278 4.09 9.79 -2.74
CA ASN A 278 4.54 10.29 -4.04
C ASN A 278 4.57 11.82 -4.11
N MET A 279 4.21 12.53 -3.04
CA MET A 279 4.14 13.99 -3.00
C MET A 279 5.43 14.69 -3.42
N GLN A 280 6.58 14.11 -3.11
CA GLN A 280 7.90 14.64 -3.49
C GLN A 280 8.64 13.74 -4.50
N ARG A 281 8.00 12.65 -4.96
CA ARG A 281 8.62 11.63 -5.84
C ARG A 281 8.05 11.64 -7.25
N SER A 282 6.81 12.09 -7.43
CA SER A 282 6.10 12.03 -8.71
C SER A 282 5.52 13.37 -9.08
N ARG A 283 5.64 13.75 -10.36
CA ARG A 283 4.93 14.91 -10.92
C ARG A 283 3.42 14.66 -10.94
N PHE A 284 3.01 13.46 -11.31
CA PHE A 284 1.61 13.04 -11.30
C PHE A 284 1.43 11.66 -10.67
N VAL A 285 0.29 11.50 -10.01
CA VAL A 285 -0.19 10.23 -9.48
C VAL A 285 -1.48 9.85 -10.21
N VAL A 286 -1.52 8.63 -10.75
CA VAL A 286 -2.70 8.06 -11.41
C VAL A 286 -3.41 7.14 -10.41
N LEU A 287 -4.66 7.43 -10.08
CA LEU A 287 -5.45 6.69 -9.09
C LEU A 287 -6.44 5.78 -9.82
N ASN A 288 -6.08 4.50 -10.02
CA ASN A 288 -6.85 3.54 -10.82
C ASN A 288 -7.12 2.23 -10.07
N ASP A 289 -8.12 1.47 -10.53
CA ASP A 289 -8.20 0.04 -10.22
C ASP A 289 -7.32 -0.78 -11.19
N ALA A 290 -7.09 -2.05 -10.87
CA ALA A 290 -6.16 -2.91 -11.64
C ALA A 290 -6.66 -3.23 -13.07
N ASP A 291 -7.97 -3.09 -13.30
CA ASP A 291 -8.70 -3.38 -14.53
C ASP A 291 -9.10 -2.12 -15.32
N GLU A 292 -8.60 -0.94 -14.92
CA GLU A 292 -8.92 0.37 -15.50
C GLU A 292 -7.70 1.04 -16.15
N ILE A 293 -7.82 1.47 -17.41
CA ILE A 293 -6.75 2.17 -18.12
C ILE A 293 -7.25 3.52 -18.62
N ILE A 294 -6.62 4.62 -18.21
CA ILE A 294 -6.88 5.94 -18.80
C ILE A 294 -6.24 5.97 -20.19
N LEU A 295 -7.04 5.87 -21.24
CA LEU A 295 -6.61 5.85 -22.63
C LEU A 295 -6.74 7.24 -23.27
N PRO A 296 -5.63 7.87 -23.66
CA PRO A 296 -5.65 9.08 -24.49
C PRO A 296 -6.21 8.79 -25.89
N LEU A 297 -7.08 9.67 -26.37
CA LEU A 297 -7.71 9.59 -27.70
C LEU A 297 -7.09 10.59 -28.68
N LYS A 298 -6.71 11.78 -28.20
CA LYS A 298 -6.07 12.85 -29.00
C LYS A 298 -4.54 12.85 -28.92
N HIS A 299 -3.98 12.20 -27.91
CA HIS A 299 -2.55 12.22 -27.62
C HIS A 299 -1.95 10.81 -27.66
N PRO A 300 -0.64 10.66 -27.89
CA PRO A 300 0.00 9.34 -27.90
C PRO A 300 0.20 8.75 -26.50
N ASP A 301 0.40 9.59 -25.49
CA ASP A 301 0.79 9.20 -24.13
C ASP A 301 0.27 10.19 -23.07
N TRP A 302 0.44 9.84 -21.79
CA TRP A 302 0.01 10.71 -20.69
C TRP A 302 0.84 11.99 -20.60
N LYS A 303 2.13 11.96 -20.95
CA LYS A 303 2.99 13.14 -20.87
C LYS A 303 2.50 14.27 -21.76
N THR A 304 2.20 13.95 -23.01
CA THR A 304 1.70 14.91 -24.01
C THR A 304 0.28 15.37 -23.65
N MET A 305 -0.57 14.44 -23.21
CA MET A 305 -1.93 14.76 -22.76
C MET A 305 -1.91 15.72 -21.57
N MET A 306 -1.15 15.41 -20.52
CA MET A 306 -1.09 16.23 -19.31
C MET A 306 -0.46 17.60 -19.57
N SER A 307 0.53 17.69 -20.48
CA SER A 307 1.10 18.98 -20.88
C SER A 307 0.04 19.87 -21.53
N SER A 308 -0.75 19.33 -22.46
CA SER A 308 -1.87 20.05 -23.09
C SER A 308 -2.96 20.43 -22.09
N LEU A 309 -3.31 19.52 -21.17
CA LEU A 309 -4.35 19.78 -20.17
C LEU A 309 -3.94 20.86 -19.16
N GLN A 310 -2.67 20.88 -18.73
CA GLN A 310 -2.15 21.90 -17.83
C GLN A 310 -2.04 23.28 -18.49
N GLU A 311 -1.69 23.34 -19.78
CA GLU A 311 -1.66 24.60 -20.54
C GLU A 311 -3.05 25.20 -20.68
N GLN A 312 -4.06 24.36 -20.94
CA GLN A 312 -5.46 24.78 -21.06
C GLN A 312 -6.10 25.12 -19.71
N ASN A 313 -5.64 24.51 -18.63
CA ASN A 313 -6.21 24.64 -17.29
C ASN A 313 -5.11 24.94 -16.26
N PRO A 314 -4.51 26.15 -16.30
CA PRO A 314 -3.45 26.53 -15.37
C PRO A 314 -3.99 26.55 -13.93
N GLY A 315 -3.19 26.06 -12.99
CA GLY A 315 -3.58 25.97 -11.56
C GLY A 315 -4.25 24.65 -11.18
N THR A 316 -4.81 23.91 -12.13
CA THR A 316 -5.45 22.59 -11.88
C THR A 316 -4.48 21.60 -11.23
N GLY A 317 -5.00 20.84 -10.27
CA GLY A 317 -4.30 19.75 -9.59
C GLY A 317 -4.99 18.40 -9.72
N VAL A 318 -6.22 18.37 -10.24
CA VAL A 318 -7.04 17.15 -10.33
C VAL A 318 -7.67 17.08 -11.72
N PHE A 319 -7.37 16.00 -12.45
CA PHE A 319 -7.92 15.73 -13.77
C PHE A 319 -8.77 14.46 -13.69
N LEU A 320 -10.08 14.60 -13.90
CA LEU A 320 -11.05 13.51 -13.78
C LEU A 320 -11.40 12.95 -15.16
N PHE A 321 -11.31 11.64 -15.31
CA PHE A 321 -11.59 10.92 -16.55
C PHE A 321 -12.81 10.03 -16.34
N GLU A 322 -13.70 9.96 -17.32
CA GLU A 322 -14.94 9.18 -17.21
C GLU A 322 -14.72 7.69 -17.52
N ASN A 323 -15.35 6.84 -16.71
CA ASN A 323 -15.32 5.39 -16.84
C ASN A 323 -16.32 4.89 -17.88
N HIS A 324 -15.83 4.09 -18.83
CA HIS A 324 -16.66 3.39 -19.80
C HIS A 324 -16.40 1.89 -19.76
N ILE A 325 -17.50 1.14 -19.74
CA ILE A 325 -17.50 -0.31 -19.56
C ILE A 325 -17.29 -1.01 -20.89
N PHE A 326 -16.29 -1.88 -20.96
CA PHE A 326 -16.04 -2.82 -22.05
C PHE A 326 -16.38 -4.23 -21.55
N PRO A 327 -17.57 -4.77 -21.86
CA PRO A 327 -18.01 -6.04 -21.30
C PRO A 327 -17.07 -7.20 -21.62
N GLU A 328 -16.56 -7.88 -20.59
CA GLU A 328 -15.72 -9.08 -20.72
C GLU A 328 -16.48 -10.27 -21.37
N THR A 329 -17.81 -10.18 -21.48
CA THR A 329 -18.67 -11.17 -22.13
C THR A 329 -18.78 -10.98 -23.64
N ILE A 330 -18.33 -9.85 -24.19
CA ILE A 330 -18.42 -9.53 -25.62
C ILE A 330 -17.01 -9.33 -26.18
N SER A 331 -16.55 -10.30 -26.97
CA SER A 331 -15.21 -10.31 -27.56
C SER A 331 -15.24 -10.37 -29.09
N THR A 332 -14.10 -10.07 -29.69
CA THR A 332 -13.82 -10.26 -31.12
C THR A 332 -12.79 -11.36 -31.32
N HIS A 333 -12.75 -11.96 -32.50
CA HIS A 333 -11.74 -12.98 -32.84
C HIS A 333 -10.35 -12.39 -33.08
N MET A 334 -10.24 -11.06 -33.20
CA MET A 334 -8.97 -10.37 -33.39
C MET A 334 -8.08 -10.53 -32.15
N PHE A 335 -6.77 -10.63 -32.36
CA PHE A 335 -5.78 -10.80 -31.28
C PHE A 335 -6.04 -12.00 -30.37
N ASN A 336 -6.63 -13.07 -30.91
CA ASN A 336 -6.68 -14.38 -30.25
C ASN A 336 -5.29 -15.03 -30.29
N ILE A 337 -4.54 -14.86 -29.20
CA ILE A 337 -3.18 -15.40 -29.05
C ILE A 337 -3.26 -16.67 -28.23
N SER A 338 -3.04 -17.81 -28.88
CA SER A 338 -3.25 -19.14 -28.28
C SER A 338 -2.44 -19.37 -27.00
N SER A 339 -1.23 -18.83 -26.90
CA SER A 339 -0.37 -18.93 -25.71
C SER A 339 -0.93 -18.18 -24.50
N TRP A 340 -1.85 -17.25 -24.67
CA TRP A 340 -2.45 -16.49 -23.57
C TRP A 340 -3.66 -17.21 -22.96
N ASN A 341 -4.27 -18.16 -23.68
CA ASN A 341 -5.50 -18.83 -23.27
C ASN A 341 -5.35 -19.71 -22.01
N THR A 342 -4.13 -20.07 -21.63
CA THR A 342 -3.82 -20.84 -20.42
C THR A 342 -3.58 -19.94 -19.20
N VAL A 343 -3.47 -18.62 -19.38
CA VAL A 343 -3.20 -17.67 -18.31
C VAL A 343 -4.53 -17.17 -17.73
N PRO A 344 -4.75 -17.27 -16.40
CA PRO A 344 -5.97 -16.76 -15.77
C PRO A 344 -6.19 -15.27 -16.05
N GLY A 345 -7.39 -14.90 -16.53
CA GLY A 345 -7.77 -13.50 -16.73
C GLY A 345 -8.31 -13.21 -18.13
N VAL A 346 -8.53 -11.93 -18.40
CA VAL A 346 -9.15 -11.44 -19.65
C VAL A 346 -8.09 -10.89 -20.61
N ASN A 347 -8.18 -11.24 -21.90
CA ASN A 347 -7.40 -10.62 -22.96
C ASN A 347 -8.08 -9.32 -23.43
N ILE A 348 -7.64 -8.17 -22.92
CA ILE A 348 -8.33 -6.88 -23.16
C ILE A 348 -8.31 -6.47 -24.64
N LEU A 349 -7.35 -6.96 -25.45
CA LEU A 349 -7.32 -6.66 -26.89
C LEU A 349 -8.51 -7.25 -27.65
N GLN A 350 -9.22 -8.23 -27.09
CA GLN A 350 -10.41 -8.80 -27.73
C GLN A 350 -11.68 -7.97 -27.47
N HIS A 351 -11.67 -7.04 -26.50
CA HIS A 351 -12.85 -6.32 -26.02
C HIS A 351 -12.83 -4.86 -26.49
N VAL A 352 -13.42 -4.60 -27.66
CA VAL A 352 -13.46 -3.26 -28.30
C VAL A 352 -14.87 -2.73 -28.51
N HIS A 353 -15.83 -3.27 -27.77
CA HIS A 353 -17.21 -2.82 -27.78
C HIS A 353 -17.55 -2.35 -26.38
N ARG A 354 -17.84 -1.06 -26.24
CA ARG A 354 -18.22 -0.46 -24.96
C ARG A 354 -19.72 -0.29 -24.87
N GLU A 355 -20.23 -0.33 -23.64
CA GLU A 355 -21.60 0.08 -23.35
C GLU A 355 -21.79 1.59 -23.68
N PRO A 356 -22.96 1.99 -24.21
CA PRO A 356 -23.32 3.39 -24.31
C PRO A 356 -23.57 3.97 -22.91
N ASP A 357 -23.52 5.29 -22.80
CA ASP A 357 -23.77 5.97 -21.53
C ASP A 357 -25.19 5.68 -21.04
N ARG A 358 -25.29 5.40 -19.75
CA ARG A 358 -26.55 5.08 -19.09
C ARG A 358 -27.36 6.36 -18.91
N LYS A 359 -28.63 6.32 -19.28
CA LYS A 359 -29.56 7.43 -19.01
C LYS A 359 -29.62 7.67 -17.50
N ASP A 360 -29.58 8.95 -17.12
CA ASP A 360 -29.75 9.43 -15.74
C ASP A 360 -28.72 8.89 -14.73
N VAL A 361 -27.60 8.34 -15.19
CA VAL A 361 -26.51 7.85 -14.34
C VAL A 361 -25.19 8.47 -14.76
N ILE A 362 -24.56 9.20 -13.84
CA ILE A 362 -23.21 9.73 -14.05
C ILE A 362 -22.22 8.56 -14.02
N ASN A 363 -21.38 8.47 -15.06
CA ASN A 363 -20.31 7.49 -15.08
C ASN A 363 -19.31 7.79 -13.95
N PRO A 364 -18.87 6.76 -13.18
CA PRO A 364 -17.80 6.94 -12.21
C PRO A 364 -16.54 7.49 -12.88
N LYS A 365 -15.68 8.15 -12.09
CA LYS A 365 -14.45 8.77 -12.60
C LYS A 365 -13.24 8.18 -11.92
N LYS A 366 -12.08 8.30 -12.58
CA LYS A 366 -10.75 8.10 -11.99
C LYS A 366 -9.88 9.30 -12.35
N MET A 367 -8.72 9.38 -11.72
CA MET A 367 -8.04 10.67 -11.61
C MET A 367 -6.55 10.56 -11.91
N ILE A 368 -6.03 11.55 -12.62
CA ILE A 368 -4.60 11.90 -12.58
C ILE A 368 -4.50 13.16 -11.73
N VAL A 369 -3.68 13.13 -10.70
CA VAL A 369 -3.55 14.22 -9.73
C VAL A 369 -2.11 14.69 -9.59
N ASP A 370 -1.95 15.97 -9.31
CA ASP A 370 -0.71 16.52 -8.76
C ASP A 370 -0.71 16.24 -7.25
N PRO A 371 0.19 15.38 -6.73
CA PRO A 371 0.15 14.99 -5.33
C PRO A 371 0.53 16.14 -4.37
N GLN A 372 1.13 17.23 -4.87
CA GLN A 372 1.37 18.44 -4.06
C GLN A 372 0.12 19.31 -3.94
N LYS A 373 -0.92 19.07 -4.75
CA LYS A 373 -2.17 19.85 -4.72
C LYS A 373 -3.34 19.10 -4.10
N VAL A 374 -3.22 17.81 -3.81
CA VAL A 374 -4.30 17.00 -3.20
C VAL A 374 -4.02 16.70 -1.73
N ILE A 375 -5.03 16.93 -0.89
CA ILE A 375 -4.96 16.69 0.56
C ILE A 375 -5.69 15.40 0.91
N GLN A 376 -6.91 15.21 0.38
CA GLN A 376 -7.75 14.04 0.66
C GLN A 376 -8.45 13.58 -0.62
N THR A 377 -8.43 12.28 -0.87
CA THR A 377 -9.13 11.66 -2.01
C THR A 377 -10.14 10.61 -1.55
N SER A 378 -11.18 10.42 -2.35
CA SER A 378 -11.98 9.20 -2.39
C SER A 378 -11.58 8.37 -3.63
N VAL A 379 -12.40 7.39 -4.00
CA VAL A 379 -12.22 6.47 -5.13
C VAL A 379 -12.51 7.16 -6.47
N HIS A 380 -13.53 8.03 -6.51
CA HIS A 380 -14.03 8.65 -7.75
C HIS A 380 -13.94 10.18 -7.79
N SER A 381 -13.49 10.79 -6.70
CA SER A 381 -13.35 12.24 -6.57
C SER A 381 -12.27 12.59 -5.54
N VAL A 382 -11.81 13.83 -5.59
CA VAL A 382 -11.02 14.45 -4.52
C VAL A 382 -11.98 15.09 -3.51
N LEU A 383 -11.69 14.91 -2.22
CA LEU A 383 -12.47 15.49 -1.12
C LEU A 383 -11.94 16.87 -0.74
N HIS A 384 -10.62 17.04 -0.77
CA HIS A 384 -9.97 18.30 -0.45
C HIS A 384 -8.65 18.47 -1.22
N ALA A 385 -8.46 19.63 -1.84
CA ALA A 385 -7.28 19.99 -2.61
C ALA A 385 -7.01 21.51 -2.55
N TYR A 386 -5.76 21.89 -2.78
CA TYR A 386 -5.33 23.27 -3.02
C TYR A 386 -5.51 23.70 -4.48
N GLY A 387 -5.59 22.74 -5.40
CA GLY A 387 -5.74 22.99 -6.84
C GLY A 387 -7.16 22.70 -7.34
N ASP A 388 -7.52 23.36 -8.44
CA ASP A 388 -8.81 23.13 -9.10
C ASP A 388 -8.93 21.72 -9.68
N SER A 389 -10.17 21.31 -9.92
CA SER A 389 -10.52 20.05 -10.57
C SER A 389 -11.12 20.32 -11.96
N VAL A 390 -10.68 19.54 -12.95
CA VAL A 390 -11.25 19.58 -14.31
C VAL A 390 -11.79 18.22 -14.71
N ASN A 391 -12.97 18.20 -15.30
CA ASN A 391 -13.48 17.01 -16.00
C ASN A 391 -12.87 17.00 -17.39
N VAL A 392 -12.06 15.98 -17.68
CA VAL A 392 -11.43 15.81 -18.98
C VAL A 392 -12.51 15.34 -19.97
N PRO A 393 -12.71 16.05 -21.09
CA PRO A 393 -13.68 15.65 -22.10
C PRO A 393 -13.38 14.25 -22.64
N MET A 394 -14.44 13.46 -22.88
CA MET A 394 -14.31 12.10 -23.41
C MET A 394 -13.53 12.06 -24.72
N ASP A 395 -13.63 13.09 -25.58
CA ASP A 395 -12.92 13.12 -26.84
C ASP A 395 -11.39 13.34 -26.68
N VAL A 396 -10.92 13.71 -25.49
CA VAL A 396 -9.50 13.81 -25.13
C VAL A 396 -9.00 12.47 -24.59
N ALA A 397 -9.70 11.88 -23.63
CA ALA A 397 -9.36 10.61 -23.00
C ALA A 397 -10.57 10.00 -22.29
N LEU A 398 -10.57 8.68 -22.15
CA LEU A 398 -11.55 7.93 -21.39
C LEU A 398 -10.86 6.86 -20.54
N ILE A 399 -11.56 6.32 -19.54
CA ILE A 399 -11.11 5.11 -18.85
C ILE A 399 -11.74 3.90 -19.53
N TYR A 400 -10.87 3.04 -20.04
CA TYR A 400 -11.20 1.71 -20.49
C TYR A 400 -11.33 0.79 -19.28
N HIS A 401 -12.54 0.31 -19.00
CA HIS A 401 -12.82 -0.62 -17.90
C HIS A 401 -13.34 -1.94 -18.44
N CYS A 402 -12.46 -2.93 -18.59
CA CYS A 402 -12.85 -4.26 -19.05
C CYS A 402 -13.27 -5.14 -17.88
N ARG A 403 -14.58 -5.41 -17.79
CA ARG A 403 -15.20 -6.10 -16.66
C ARG A 403 -16.58 -6.64 -17.01
N LYS A 404 -17.25 -7.25 -16.03
CA LYS A 404 -18.66 -7.62 -16.13
C LYS A 404 -19.55 -6.44 -16.54
N PRO A 405 -20.52 -6.67 -17.45
CA PRO A 405 -21.43 -5.64 -17.94
C PRO A 405 -22.26 -5.02 -16.80
N LEU A 406 -22.55 -3.73 -16.94
CA LEU A 406 -23.50 -3.01 -16.09
C LEU A 406 -24.90 -3.01 -16.71
N GLN A 407 -25.01 -3.13 -18.03
CA GLN A 407 -26.27 -3.23 -18.78
C GLN A 407 -26.39 -4.62 -19.43
N ARG A 408 -26.79 -5.62 -18.62
CA ARG A 408 -26.78 -7.04 -19.02
C ARG A 408 -27.65 -7.38 -20.23
N ASP A 409 -28.77 -6.68 -20.37
CA ASP A 409 -29.78 -6.94 -21.41
C ASP A 409 -29.56 -6.09 -22.67
N LEU A 410 -28.43 -5.38 -22.76
CA LEU A 410 -28.12 -4.54 -23.92
C LEU A 410 -27.81 -5.42 -25.14
N PRO A 411 -28.51 -5.24 -26.27
CA PRO A 411 -28.24 -6.01 -27.47
C PRO A 411 -26.93 -5.56 -28.12
N ARG A 412 -26.26 -6.48 -28.82
CA ARG A 412 -24.89 -6.27 -29.33
C ARG A 412 -24.79 -5.07 -30.28
N GLU A 413 -25.80 -4.85 -31.10
CA GLU A 413 -25.93 -3.74 -32.03
C GLU A 413 -26.01 -2.36 -31.37
N SER A 414 -26.35 -2.29 -30.07
CA SER A 414 -26.35 -1.05 -29.29
C SER A 414 -24.99 -0.72 -28.67
N LEU A 415 -24.01 -1.62 -28.76
CA LEU A 415 -22.66 -1.37 -28.27
C LEU A 415 -21.89 -0.45 -29.21
N VAL A 416 -21.11 0.46 -28.63
CA VAL A 416 -20.27 1.38 -29.38
C VAL A 416 -18.93 0.71 -29.64
N ARG A 417 -18.56 0.55 -30.91
CA ARG A 417 -17.25 0.03 -31.29
C ARG A 417 -16.17 1.08 -31.07
N ASP A 418 -15.19 0.76 -30.23
CA ASP A 418 -14.05 1.61 -29.89
C ASP A 418 -12.75 0.80 -29.93
N THR A 419 -11.93 1.06 -30.96
CA THR A 419 -10.67 0.35 -31.20
C THR A 419 -9.46 1.16 -30.73
N THR A 420 -9.62 2.14 -29.86
CA THR A 420 -8.53 3.03 -29.42
C THR A 420 -7.38 2.25 -28.79
N LEU A 421 -7.70 1.23 -27.97
CA LEU A 421 -6.70 0.34 -27.37
C LEU A 421 -5.80 -0.32 -28.42
N TRP A 422 -6.32 -0.62 -29.62
CA TRP A 422 -5.55 -1.29 -30.67
C TRP A 422 -4.43 -0.44 -31.25
N ARG A 423 -4.39 0.87 -31.01
CA ARG A 423 -3.22 1.71 -31.38
C ARG A 423 -1.92 1.21 -30.75
N TYR A 424 -2.03 0.54 -29.61
CA TYR A 424 -0.88 0.05 -28.83
C TYR A 424 -0.65 -1.46 -28.99
N ASN A 425 -1.38 -2.13 -29.90
CA ASN A 425 -1.41 -3.60 -29.98
C ASN A 425 -0.01 -4.22 -30.14
N SER A 426 0.85 -3.62 -30.96
CA SER A 426 2.12 -4.24 -31.36
C SER A 426 3.09 -4.24 -30.19
N SER A 427 3.24 -3.08 -29.55
CA SER A 427 4.04 -2.93 -28.32
C SER A 427 3.47 -3.76 -27.17
N LEU A 428 2.15 -3.73 -26.98
CA LEU A 428 1.50 -4.46 -25.90
C LEU A 428 1.69 -5.97 -26.02
N ILE A 429 1.44 -6.54 -27.21
CA ILE A 429 1.59 -7.98 -27.46
C ILE A 429 3.05 -8.41 -27.26
N MET A 430 4.00 -7.64 -27.79
CA MET A 430 5.43 -7.91 -27.63
C MET A 430 5.83 -7.94 -26.15
N ASN A 431 5.42 -6.93 -25.38
CA ASN A 431 5.77 -6.83 -23.97
C ASN A 431 5.09 -7.91 -23.12
N VAL A 432 3.79 -8.17 -23.34
CA VAL A 432 3.06 -9.22 -22.62
C VAL A 432 3.70 -10.58 -22.89
N ASN A 433 4.06 -10.90 -24.13
CA ASN A 433 4.76 -12.14 -24.46
C ASN A 433 6.10 -12.27 -23.71
N LYS A 434 6.87 -11.18 -23.61
CA LYS A 434 8.12 -11.16 -22.84
C LYS A 434 7.87 -11.51 -21.38
N VAL A 435 6.91 -10.84 -20.73
CA VAL A 435 6.58 -11.10 -19.32
C VAL A 435 6.13 -12.54 -19.11
N LEU A 436 5.22 -13.04 -19.96
CA LEU A 436 4.71 -14.41 -19.86
C LEU A 436 5.82 -15.45 -20.02
N SER A 437 6.76 -15.25 -20.95
CA SER A 437 7.92 -16.15 -21.16
C SER A 437 8.90 -16.20 -19.98
N GLN A 438 8.85 -15.22 -19.08
CA GLN A 438 9.76 -15.12 -17.94
C GLN A 438 9.09 -15.51 -16.62
N THR A 439 7.75 -15.60 -16.60
CA THR A 439 6.99 -15.76 -15.35
C THR A 439 6.04 -16.96 -15.33
N ILE A 440 5.56 -17.41 -16.49
CA ILE A 440 4.50 -18.42 -16.60
C ILE A 440 4.87 -19.57 -17.54
N LEU A 441 5.33 -19.22 -18.76
CA LEU A 441 5.57 -20.15 -19.85
C LEU A 441 6.94 -20.82 -19.77
#